data_AF-A0A956IWK5-F1
#
_entry.id   AF-A0A956IWK5-F1
#
_cell.length_a   1.000
_cell.length_b   1.000
_cell.length_c   1.000
_cell.angle_alpha   90.00
_cell.angle_beta   90.00
_cell.angle_gamma   90.00
#
_symmetry.space_group_name_H-M   'P 1'
#
loop_
_entity.id
_entity.type
_entity.pdbx_description
1 polymer ?
#
loop_
_entity_poly.entity_id
_entity_poly.type
_entity_poly.pdbx_seq_one_letter_code
_entity_poly.pdbx_strand_id
1 'polypeptide(L)'
;MSFARLASITALLLAPLACTGDTPEGSASNSGTESDSSTSTSSSTATTSASGATMSGTSMSGTESATGSSTSGTTAPETTSSGSTTDAPTSSTTDMTTGTTGVDPTTTGDTTTGTTGVDPTTTGGTTGMMEDPCPCADVEVPLDNGIFVLSDNAELWKYLPETNTFEMLGAVGCNNMKNTFSMAVDRAGYAWVMFNPPAGDIWKVDVTNPANCIDPGYTPGQMGATLYGMAFVSKDIFNTCDQLYGNTYNGIGGFGEGQNFGNFLTVDPDNLSVSILGPTTFNGAELTGTGDGRVFMFGGVNPAKLVEVDKANGQYIDVTPLGNLNLTNAFAFAFFAGDFYFFTESGGPGSKSKVTHYDYDDSDNNGIKDLTVVNMNAPIRIVGAGVSTCAPFLPQ
;
A
#
# COMPACT_ATOMS: atom_id res chain seq x y z
N MET A 1 37.14 32.29 -31.45
CA MET A 1 36.91 31.29 -32.51
C MET A 1 35.53 30.71 -32.28
N SER A 2 34.63 31.01 -33.21
CA SER A 2 33.21 30.64 -33.22
C SER A 2 33.05 29.27 -33.88
N PHE A 3 32.09 28.45 -33.45
CA PHE A 3 31.10 27.85 -34.34
C PHE A 3 30.01 27.14 -33.52
N ALA A 4 28.81 27.72 -33.56
CA ALA A 4 27.53 27.06 -33.28
C ALA A 4 27.07 26.28 -34.53
N ARG A 5 26.27 25.22 -34.35
CA ARG A 5 25.44 24.64 -35.42
C ARG A 5 23.98 24.55 -34.97
N LEU A 6 23.19 25.46 -35.53
CA LEU A 6 21.77 25.31 -35.81
C LEU A 6 21.58 24.25 -36.90
N ALA A 7 20.50 23.48 -36.82
CA ALA A 7 19.79 22.97 -37.99
C ALA A 7 18.30 23.18 -37.79
N SER A 8 17.79 24.14 -38.55
CA SER A 8 16.38 24.47 -38.77
C SER A 8 15.90 23.67 -39.98
N ILE A 9 14.74 23.02 -39.90
CA ILE A 9 13.95 22.68 -41.09
C ILE A 9 12.56 23.28 -40.94
N THR A 10 12.25 24.05 -41.97
CA THR A 10 11.13 24.97 -42.14
C THR A 10 9.84 24.24 -42.54
N ALA A 11 8.74 24.83 -42.08
CA ALA A 11 7.35 24.55 -42.35
C ALA A 11 6.94 24.43 -43.83
N LEU A 12 5.83 23.73 -44.06
CA LEU A 12 4.89 24.06 -45.14
C LEU A 12 3.49 24.31 -44.54
N LEU A 13 2.87 25.35 -45.08
CA LEU A 13 1.75 26.15 -44.58
C LEU A 13 0.46 25.87 -45.40
N LEU A 14 -0.67 26.35 -44.85
CA LEU A 14 -2.01 26.62 -45.43
C LEU A 14 -2.98 25.43 -45.60
N ALA A 15 -4.09 25.27 -44.86
CA ALA A 15 -5.23 26.12 -44.41
C ALA A 15 -6.52 25.94 -45.29
N PRO A 16 -7.69 26.51 -44.96
CA PRO A 16 -8.85 25.82 -44.38
C PRO A 16 -10.11 25.92 -45.26
N LEU A 17 -11.24 25.28 -44.91
CA LEU A 17 -12.58 25.82 -45.23
C LEU A 17 -13.70 25.14 -44.41
N ALA A 18 -14.77 25.90 -44.22
CA ALA A 18 -15.75 25.81 -43.15
C ALA A 18 -17.13 25.23 -43.58
N CYS A 19 -17.88 24.81 -42.56
CA CYS A 19 -19.32 24.98 -42.28
C CYS A 19 -20.45 24.56 -43.26
N THR A 20 -21.59 24.24 -42.60
CA THR A 20 -22.98 24.01 -43.07
C THR A 20 -23.22 22.62 -43.67
N GLY A 21 -24.28 21.88 -43.35
CA GLY A 21 -25.58 22.16 -42.74
C GLY A 21 -26.58 21.13 -43.33
N ASP A 22 -27.71 20.94 -42.65
CA ASP A 22 -28.95 20.29 -43.13
C ASP A 22 -29.19 18.80 -42.79
N THR A 23 -30.03 18.64 -41.77
CA THR A 23 -31.10 17.65 -41.64
C THR A 23 -32.06 17.66 -42.83
N PRO A 24 -32.69 16.52 -43.14
CA PRO A 24 -34.16 16.53 -43.03
C PRO A 24 -34.78 15.27 -42.39
N GLU A 25 -36.01 15.50 -41.93
CA GLU A 25 -37.04 14.61 -41.43
C GLU A 25 -37.34 13.39 -42.33
N GLY A 26 -37.97 12.37 -41.75
CA GLY A 26 -38.95 11.59 -42.52
C GLY A 26 -39.17 10.13 -42.16
N SER A 27 -40.19 9.91 -41.34
CA SER A 27 -41.23 8.89 -41.55
C SER A 27 -41.05 7.47 -41.02
N ALA A 28 -41.99 7.15 -40.12
CA ALA A 28 -42.41 5.85 -39.68
C ALA A 28 -42.84 4.91 -40.82
N SER A 29 -42.66 3.61 -40.61
CA SER A 29 -43.67 2.63 -41.03
C SER A 29 -43.64 1.41 -40.11
N ASN A 30 -44.85 1.11 -39.66
CA ASN A 30 -45.27 -0.01 -38.85
C ASN A 30 -45.67 -1.14 -39.82
N SER A 31 -45.22 -2.36 -39.61
CA SER A 31 -45.89 -3.55 -40.15
C SER A 31 -45.46 -4.77 -39.34
N GLY A 32 -46.33 -5.21 -38.43
CA GLY A 32 -46.27 -6.55 -37.89
C GLY A 32 -46.60 -7.58 -38.97
N THR A 33 -46.17 -8.81 -38.75
CA THR A 33 -46.98 -9.99 -39.10
C THR A 33 -46.62 -11.11 -38.15
N GLU A 34 -47.68 -11.64 -37.57
CA GLU A 34 -47.80 -12.84 -36.75
C GLU A 34 -47.24 -14.08 -37.47
N SER A 35 -46.83 -15.10 -36.71
CA SER A 35 -47.20 -16.49 -37.00
C SER A 35 -46.98 -17.37 -35.77
N ASP A 36 -48.11 -17.88 -35.31
CA ASP A 36 -48.33 -18.91 -34.29
C ASP A 36 -47.60 -20.24 -34.54
N SER A 37 -47.32 -20.94 -33.45
CA SER A 37 -47.78 -22.33 -33.17
C SER A 37 -47.16 -22.76 -31.83
N SER A 38 -47.94 -22.95 -30.77
CA SER A 38 -48.71 -24.17 -30.43
C SER A 38 -47.77 -25.39 -30.26
N THR A 39 -47.80 -26.25 -29.24
CA THR A 39 -48.87 -26.70 -28.35
C THR A 39 -48.24 -27.53 -27.22
N SER A 40 -49.01 -27.79 -26.16
CA SER A 40 -49.06 -29.02 -25.35
C SER A 40 -48.43 -29.00 -23.94
N THR A 41 -49.26 -28.53 -22.99
CA THR A 41 -49.91 -29.35 -21.95
C THR A 41 -49.21 -30.64 -21.51
N SER A 42 -48.93 -30.75 -20.19
CA SER A 42 -49.34 -31.90 -19.37
C SER A 42 -49.17 -31.62 -17.88
N SER A 43 -50.29 -31.79 -17.18
CA SER A 43 -50.51 -31.79 -15.74
C SER A 43 -49.75 -32.88 -14.98
N SER A 44 -49.35 -32.60 -13.74
CA SER A 44 -49.53 -33.57 -12.64
C SER A 44 -49.69 -32.87 -11.29
N THR A 45 -50.64 -33.41 -10.54
CA THR A 45 -51.11 -33.00 -9.22
C THR A 45 -50.21 -33.59 -8.13
N ALA A 46 -49.89 -32.81 -7.09
CA ALA A 46 -49.63 -33.35 -5.76
C ALA A 46 -49.86 -32.28 -4.68
N THR A 47 -50.90 -32.53 -3.89
CA THR A 47 -51.28 -31.88 -2.64
C THR A 47 -50.28 -32.25 -1.53
N THR A 48 -49.81 -31.30 -0.71
CA THR A 48 -50.07 -31.23 0.75
C THR A 48 -49.11 -30.29 1.52
N SER A 49 -49.76 -29.50 2.39
CA SER A 49 -49.34 -29.11 3.76
C SER A 49 -48.38 -27.94 3.98
N ALA A 50 -48.98 -26.93 4.61
CA ALA A 50 -48.40 -25.75 5.22
C ALA A 50 -47.60 -26.06 6.50
N SER A 51 -46.57 -25.24 6.79
CA SER A 51 -46.41 -24.56 8.09
C SER A 51 -45.18 -23.63 8.08
N GLY A 52 -45.41 -22.34 8.35
CA GLY A 52 -44.61 -21.50 9.26
C GLY A 52 -43.16 -21.17 8.91
N ALA A 53 -42.95 -20.09 8.18
CA ALA A 53 -41.68 -19.36 8.12
C ALA A 53 -41.74 -18.14 9.05
N THR A 54 -40.76 -17.98 9.95
CA THR A 54 -40.24 -16.65 10.37
C THR A 54 -38.87 -16.84 11.03
N MET A 55 -37.79 -16.44 10.35
CA MET A 55 -36.49 -16.15 10.97
C MET A 55 -36.10 -14.74 10.57
N SER A 56 -35.94 -13.91 11.59
CA SER A 56 -35.75 -12.47 11.54
C SER A 56 -34.31 -12.15 11.12
N GLY A 57 -34.16 -11.39 10.04
CA GLY A 57 -32.90 -10.73 9.68
C GLY A 57 -32.80 -9.40 10.40
N THR A 58 -31.75 -9.21 11.20
CA THR A 58 -31.45 -7.93 11.84
C THR A 58 -30.54 -7.12 10.91
N SER A 59 -31.13 -6.14 10.23
CA SER A 59 -30.41 -5.04 9.59
C SER A 59 -30.19 -3.94 10.63
N MET A 60 -28.95 -3.45 10.76
CA MET A 60 -28.65 -2.23 11.50
C MET A 60 -28.28 -1.13 10.51
N SER A 61 -29.24 -0.22 10.26
CA SER A 61 -29.00 1.08 9.66
C SER A 61 -29.11 2.14 10.76
N GLY A 62 -27.98 2.72 11.17
CA GLY A 62 -27.96 3.88 12.06
C GLY A 62 -27.97 5.17 11.24
N THR A 63 -29.12 5.86 11.24
CA THR A 63 -29.26 7.21 10.71
C THR A 63 -29.20 8.18 11.90
N GLU A 64 -28.17 9.02 11.97
CA GLU A 64 -28.14 10.14 12.91
C GLU A 64 -28.98 11.29 12.37
N SER A 65 -29.92 11.75 13.21
CA SER A 65 -30.75 12.93 12.94
C SER A 65 -30.61 13.86 14.13
N ALA A 66 -29.92 14.97 13.92
CA ALA A 66 -29.79 16.06 14.86
C ALA A 66 -31.07 16.89 14.89
N THR A 67 -31.67 17.06 16.06
CA THR A 67 -32.53 18.22 16.37
C THR A 67 -32.47 18.51 17.87
N GLY A 68 -32.12 19.75 18.20
CA GLY A 68 -32.04 20.23 19.56
C GLY A 68 -33.41 20.54 20.17
N SER A 69 -33.45 20.64 21.50
CA SER A 69 -34.37 21.53 22.19
C SER A 69 -33.85 21.88 23.58
N SER A 70 -33.93 23.17 23.86
CA SER A 70 -33.67 23.91 25.10
C SER A 70 -34.40 23.38 26.34
N THR A 71 -33.91 23.68 27.55
CA THR A 71 -34.48 24.70 28.47
C THR A 71 -33.80 24.68 29.86
N SER A 72 -33.49 25.90 30.35
CA SER A 72 -33.29 26.44 31.73
C SER A 72 -33.15 25.48 32.91
N GLY A 73 -32.28 25.66 33.92
CA GLY A 73 -31.76 26.84 34.63
C GLY A 73 -31.35 26.29 36.02
N THR A 74 -30.38 26.80 36.79
CA THR A 74 -30.56 27.87 37.79
C THR A 74 -29.24 28.04 38.57
N THR A 75 -28.86 29.30 38.82
CA THR A 75 -28.08 29.88 39.95
C THR A 75 -26.63 29.49 40.28
N ALA A 76 -25.83 30.56 40.33
CA ALA A 76 -24.51 30.72 40.92
C ALA A 76 -24.46 30.49 42.45
N PRO A 77 -23.26 30.50 43.07
CA PRO A 77 -22.73 31.80 43.50
C PRO A 77 -21.25 32.03 43.18
N GLU A 78 -20.93 33.32 43.10
CA GLU A 78 -19.59 33.91 43.08
C GLU A 78 -18.73 33.46 44.26
N THR A 79 -17.42 33.34 44.04
CA THR A 79 -16.43 33.77 45.02
C THR A 79 -15.20 34.34 44.31
N THR A 80 -14.89 35.56 44.70
CA THR A 80 -13.77 36.42 44.34
C THR A 80 -12.49 36.01 45.06
N SER A 81 -11.38 36.66 44.64
CA SER A 81 -10.08 36.82 45.34
C SER A 81 -9.03 35.80 44.90
N SER A 82 -7.76 36.11 44.70
CA SER A 82 -6.97 37.34 44.51
C SER A 82 -5.57 36.83 44.10
N GLY A 83 -4.73 37.70 43.56
CA GLY A 83 -3.51 37.31 42.84
C GLY A 83 -2.34 36.80 43.68
N SER A 84 -1.27 36.43 42.97
CA SER A 84 0.11 36.79 43.35
C SER A 84 1.06 36.54 42.16
N THR A 85 1.83 37.57 41.87
CA THR A 85 3.08 37.61 41.09
C THR A 85 4.23 36.91 41.81
N THR A 86 5.42 36.87 41.17
CA THR A 86 6.78 36.39 41.55
C THR A 86 7.14 35.03 40.93
N ASP A 87 8.31 34.77 40.33
CA ASP A 87 9.52 35.55 40.06
C ASP A 87 10.31 34.88 38.92
N ALA A 88 11.09 35.67 38.19
CA ALA A 88 12.18 35.21 37.34
C ALA A 88 13.38 34.75 38.18
N PRO A 89 14.30 33.97 37.60
CA PRO A 89 15.69 34.40 37.71
C PRO A 89 16.45 34.35 36.39
N THR A 90 17.33 35.33 36.28
CA THR A 90 18.27 35.62 35.21
C THR A 90 19.62 34.91 35.48
N SER A 91 20.30 34.55 34.38
CA SER A 91 21.76 34.50 34.20
C SER A 91 22.60 33.46 34.96
N SER A 92 23.30 32.63 34.18
CA SER A 92 24.77 32.57 34.29
C SER A 92 25.41 32.04 33.00
N THR A 93 26.02 32.95 32.26
CA THR A 93 27.09 32.76 31.28
C THR A 93 28.28 32.06 31.93
N THR A 94 28.85 31.05 31.27
CA THR A 94 30.23 30.62 31.55
C THR A 94 31.00 30.48 30.25
N ASP A 95 31.96 31.39 30.09
CA ASP A 95 33.09 31.35 29.18
C ASP A 95 33.86 30.04 29.30
N MET A 96 34.19 29.42 28.17
CA MET A 96 35.43 28.64 28.03
C MET A 96 36.09 29.01 26.71
N THR A 97 37.10 29.87 26.83
CA THR A 97 38.10 30.13 25.81
C THR A 97 39.43 29.52 26.25
N THR A 98 40.22 29.08 25.27
CA THR A 98 41.69 28.87 25.21
C THR A 98 42.17 27.41 25.12
N GLY A 99 42.81 27.09 23.99
CA GLY A 99 43.49 25.82 23.77
C GLY A 99 43.97 25.62 22.33
N THR A 100 44.77 26.55 21.83
CA THR A 100 45.49 26.54 20.55
C THR A 100 46.57 25.44 20.50
N THR A 101 46.63 24.68 19.41
CA THR A 101 47.87 24.29 18.71
C THR A 101 47.55 23.97 17.27
N GLY A 102 48.02 24.80 16.33
CA GLY A 102 48.02 24.52 14.91
C GLY A 102 49.33 23.90 14.46
N VAL A 103 49.29 23.16 13.35
CA VAL A 103 50.33 23.12 12.31
C VAL A 103 49.67 22.73 10.98
N ASP A 104 49.68 23.67 10.03
CA ASP A 104 49.61 23.52 8.57
C ASP A 104 51.03 23.02 8.08
N PRO A 105 51.34 22.63 6.82
CA PRO A 105 50.56 22.85 5.61
C PRO A 105 50.60 21.76 4.50
N THR A 106 49.69 21.96 3.54
CA THR A 106 49.81 21.74 2.08
C THR A 106 50.59 20.52 1.53
N THR A 107 49.90 19.73 0.69
CA THR A 107 50.52 19.20 -0.54
C THR A 107 49.51 19.16 -1.69
N THR A 108 49.83 19.96 -2.69
CA THR A 108 49.26 20.03 -4.04
C THR A 108 49.61 18.78 -4.84
N GLY A 109 48.66 18.23 -5.60
CA GLY A 109 48.89 17.11 -6.49
C GLY A 109 47.84 17.04 -7.59
N ASP A 110 47.97 17.92 -8.57
CA ASP A 110 47.33 17.84 -9.89
C ASP A 110 47.96 16.69 -10.68
N THR A 111 47.16 15.77 -11.22
CA THR A 111 47.54 14.97 -12.38
C THR A 111 46.30 14.63 -13.20
N THR A 112 46.09 15.46 -14.20
CA THR A 112 45.37 15.11 -15.43
C THR A 112 46.17 14.08 -16.23
N THR A 113 45.58 12.93 -16.56
CA THR A 113 45.95 12.14 -17.75
C THR A 113 44.72 11.33 -18.18
N GLY A 114 44.10 11.74 -19.29
CA GLY A 114 43.21 10.88 -20.03
C GLY A 114 44.01 10.02 -21.01
N THR A 115 43.67 8.74 -21.12
CA THR A 115 43.94 7.94 -22.31
C THR A 115 43.02 6.71 -22.34
N THR A 116 42.25 6.64 -23.43
CA THR A 116 41.93 5.46 -24.25
C THR A 116 41.22 4.27 -23.63
N GLY A 117 40.05 3.98 -24.18
CA GLY A 117 39.30 2.76 -23.99
C GLY A 117 40.09 1.50 -24.35
N VAL A 118 39.84 0.47 -23.57
CA VAL A 118 40.12 -0.92 -23.88
C VAL A 118 38.95 -1.71 -23.33
N ASP A 119 38.17 -2.26 -24.26
CA ASP A 119 37.21 -3.33 -24.04
C ASP A 119 37.95 -4.57 -23.54
N PRO A 120 37.63 -5.12 -22.35
CA PRO A 120 38.09 -6.42 -21.95
C PRO A 120 36.92 -7.40 -22.13
N THR A 121 36.81 -7.97 -23.34
CA THR A 121 36.29 -9.32 -23.52
C THR A 121 37.21 -10.27 -22.74
N THR A 122 36.96 -10.42 -21.44
CA THR A 122 37.69 -11.33 -20.56
C THR A 122 36.81 -12.52 -20.23
N THR A 123 37.05 -13.57 -21.01
CA THR A 123 36.75 -14.96 -20.67
C THR A 123 37.39 -15.33 -19.34
N GLY A 124 36.60 -15.88 -18.41
CA GLY A 124 37.04 -16.88 -17.44
C GLY A 124 37.86 -16.38 -16.25
N GLY A 125 37.22 -15.67 -15.33
CA GLY A 125 37.72 -15.46 -13.98
C GLY A 125 36.54 -15.41 -13.00
N THR A 126 36.12 -16.56 -12.49
CA THR A 126 35.17 -16.66 -11.37
C THR A 126 35.86 -16.21 -10.09
N THR A 127 36.02 -14.89 -9.92
CA THR A 127 36.05 -14.30 -8.58
C THR A 127 34.77 -14.75 -7.89
N GLY A 128 34.91 -15.51 -6.80
CA GLY A 128 33.80 -16.09 -6.04
C GLY A 128 32.87 -15.00 -5.55
N MET A 129 31.88 -14.67 -6.39
CA MET A 129 30.70 -13.94 -5.95
C MET A 129 30.12 -14.79 -4.83
N MET A 130 30.08 -14.19 -3.64
CA MET A 130 29.45 -14.80 -2.48
C MET A 130 28.04 -15.17 -2.93
N GLU A 131 27.75 -16.47 -2.93
CA GLU A 131 26.43 -16.98 -3.30
C GLU A 131 25.40 -16.27 -2.42
N ASP A 132 24.38 -15.69 -3.06
CA ASP A 132 23.29 -15.03 -2.35
C ASP A 132 22.68 -16.05 -1.37
N PRO A 133 22.72 -15.80 -0.05
CA PRO A 133 22.22 -16.78 0.92
C PRO A 133 20.73 -17.06 0.79
N CYS A 134 19.98 -16.15 0.17
CA CYS A 134 18.53 -16.25 -0.01
C CYS A 134 18.15 -15.78 -1.43
N PRO A 135 18.44 -16.58 -2.47
CA PRO A 135 18.10 -16.20 -3.83
C PRO A 135 16.59 -16.13 -4.03
N CYS A 136 16.16 -15.29 -4.96
CA CYS A 136 14.78 -15.26 -5.43
C CYS A 136 14.43 -16.57 -6.13
N ALA A 137 13.25 -17.12 -5.83
CA ALA A 137 12.75 -18.28 -6.54
C ALA A 137 12.43 -17.90 -8.00
N ASP A 138 12.86 -18.75 -8.93
CA ASP A 138 12.44 -18.69 -10.33
C ASP A 138 11.08 -19.39 -10.45
N VAL A 139 10.01 -18.60 -10.37
CA VAL A 139 8.62 -19.04 -10.39
C VAL A 139 7.91 -18.49 -11.63
N GLU A 140 6.87 -19.20 -12.10
CA GLU A 140 6.15 -18.87 -13.33
C GLU A 140 5.54 -17.46 -13.30
N VAL A 141 5.02 -17.03 -12.15
CA VAL A 141 4.58 -15.66 -11.93
C VAL A 141 5.76 -14.85 -11.37
N PRO A 142 6.41 -13.96 -12.15
CA PRO A 142 7.64 -13.33 -11.72
C PRO A 142 7.45 -12.50 -10.44
N LEU A 143 8.47 -12.44 -9.59
CA LEU A 143 8.38 -11.71 -8.33
C LEU A 143 8.79 -10.24 -8.46
N ASP A 144 9.27 -9.83 -9.63
CA ASP A 144 10.02 -8.59 -9.86
C ASP A 144 9.38 -7.61 -10.85
N ASN A 145 8.27 -7.96 -11.49
CA ASN A 145 7.62 -7.12 -12.50
C ASN A 145 6.22 -6.62 -12.09
N GLY A 146 5.88 -6.65 -10.81
CA GLY A 146 4.63 -6.04 -10.34
C GLY A 146 4.37 -6.17 -8.85
N ILE A 147 3.18 -5.73 -8.46
CA ILE A 147 2.70 -5.71 -7.08
C ILE A 147 1.59 -6.75 -6.95
N PHE A 148 1.72 -7.68 -6.00
CA PHE A 148 0.63 -8.59 -5.69
C PHE A 148 -0.42 -7.84 -4.86
N VAL A 149 -1.68 -7.98 -5.21
CA VAL A 149 -2.80 -7.35 -4.50
C VAL A 149 -3.87 -8.38 -4.17
N LEU A 150 -4.44 -8.25 -2.98
CA LEU A 150 -5.38 -9.19 -2.40
C LEU A 150 -6.73 -8.50 -2.20
N SER A 151 -7.78 -9.13 -2.72
CA SER A 151 -9.15 -8.68 -2.48
C SER A 151 -9.64 -9.08 -1.09
N ASP A 152 -10.66 -8.39 -0.59
CA ASP A 152 -11.39 -8.71 0.64
C ASP A 152 -12.21 -10.01 0.58
N ASN A 153 -12.35 -10.60 -0.61
CA ASN A 153 -13.08 -11.86 -0.87
C ASN A 153 -12.14 -13.03 -1.26
N ALA A 154 -10.84 -12.88 -1.01
CA ALA A 154 -9.81 -13.88 -1.26
C ALA A 154 -9.61 -14.24 -2.74
N GLU A 155 -9.39 -13.22 -3.56
CA GLU A 155 -8.85 -13.30 -4.91
C GLU A 155 -7.47 -12.66 -4.92
N LEU A 156 -6.49 -13.37 -5.49
CA LEU A 156 -5.15 -12.87 -5.68
C LEU A 156 -5.00 -12.33 -7.11
N TRP A 157 -4.49 -11.12 -7.19
CA TRP A 157 -4.23 -10.41 -8.43
C TRP A 157 -2.82 -9.85 -8.43
N LYS A 158 -2.37 -9.44 -9.60
CA LYS A 158 -1.12 -8.70 -9.80
C LYS A 158 -1.42 -7.39 -10.49
N TYR A 159 -1.00 -6.29 -9.87
CA TYR A 159 -0.99 -4.97 -10.48
C TYR A 159 0.36 -4.77 -11.16
N LEU A 160 0.34 -4.36 -12.43
CA LEU A 160 1.52 -4.06 -13.23
C LEU A 160 1.64 -2.54 -13.36
N PRO A 161 2.56 -1.88 -12.63
CA PRO A 161 2.66 -0.42 -12.65
C PRO A 161 2.98 0.15 -14.03
N GLU A 162 3.86 -0.50 -14.80
CA GLU A 162 4.30 -0.05 -16.14
C GLU A 162 3.10 0.15 -17.10
N THR A 163 2.18 -0.80 -17.10
CA THR A 163 1.00 -0.78 -17.99
C THR A 163 -0.26 -0.29 -17.29
N ASN A 164 -0.20 -0.09 -15.97
CA ASN A 164 -1.33 0.26 -15.12
C ASN A 164 -2.51 -0.73 -15.25
N THR A 165 -2.20 -2.03 -15.38
CA THR A 165 -3.19 -3.11 -15.55
C THR A 165 -3.22 -4.06 -14.36
N PHE A 166 -4.32 -4.80 -14.25
CA PHE A 166 -4.49 -5.86 -13.26
C PHE A 166 -4.65 -7.21 -13.95
N GLU A 167 -3.96 -8.22 -13.43
CA GLU A 167 -4.03 -9.61 -13.88
C GLU A 167 -4.53 -10.49 -12.75
N MET A 168 -5.60 -11.26 -12.99
CA MET A 168 -6.12 -12.19 -11.99
C MET A 168 -5.22 -13.43 -11.98
N LEU A 169 -4.65 -13.75 -10.82
CA LEU A 169 -3.86 -14.97 -10.65
C LEU A 169 -4.78 -16.14 -10.25
N GLY A 170 -5.79 -15.88 -9.43
CA GLY A 170 -6.79 -16.88 -9.07
C GLY A 170 -7.51 -16.61 -7.76
N ALA A 171 -8.51 -17.42 -7.47
CA ALA A 171 -9.16 -17.42 -6.17
C ALA A 171 -8.31 -18.19 -5.15
N VAL A 172 -8.18 -17.64 -3.95
CA VAL A 172 -7.44 -18.25 -2.84
C VAL A 172 -8.20 -19.46 -2.28
N GLY A 173 -7.51 -20.59 -2.17
CA GLY A 173 -8.06 -21.91 -1.83
C GLY A 173 -7.94 -22.33 -0.37
N CYS A 174 -7.72 -21.41 0.57
CA CYS A 174 -7.36 -21.74 1.95
C CYS A 174 -8.59 -22.14 2.78
N ASN A 175 -9.02 -23.41 2.70
CA ASN A 175 -10.14 -23.97 3.48
C ASN A 175 -11.45 -23.17 3.40
N ASN A 176 -11.76 -22.60 2.22
CA ASN A 176 -12.91 -21.74 1.99
C ASN A 176 -12.94 -20.45 2.84
N MET A 177 -11.83 -20.06 3.47
CA MET A 177 -11.73 -18.74 4.09
C MET A 177 -11.74 -17.68 2.99
N LYS A 178 -12.60 -16.66 3.17
CA LYS A 178 -12.81 -15.61 2.17
C LYS A 178 -12.50 -14.21 2.66
N ASN A 179 -12.59 -13.99 3.97
CA ASN A 179 -12.40 -12.66 4.52
C ASN A 179 -10.93 -12.47 4.85
N THR A 180 -10.23 -11.72 4.02
CA THR A 180 -8.80 -11.40 4.16
C THR A 180 -8.61 -10.07 4.89
N PHE A 181 -7.46 -9.90 5.53
CA PHE A 181 -7.11 -8.70 6.29
C PHE A 181 -5.87 -7.99 5.76
N SER A 182 -4.75 -8.69 5.61
CA SER A 182 -3.49 -8.16 5.07
C SER A 182 -2.71 -9.27 4.35
N MET A 183 -1.67 -8.89 3.62
CA MET A 183 -0.83 -9.80 2.83
C MET A 183 0.62 -9.31 2.73
N ALA A 184 1.57 -10.24 2.79
CA ALA A 184 2.97 -10.04 2.41
C ALA A 184 3.41 -11.13 1.42
N VAL A 185 4.42 -10.90 0.57
CA VAL A 185 4.91 -11.91 -0.38
C VAL A 185 6.38 -12.21 -0.12
N ASP A 186 6.73 -13.48 0.06
CA ASP A 186 8.12 -13.91 0.32
C ASP A 186 8.91 -14.13 -0.99
N ARG A 187 10.22 -14.32 -0.86
CA ARG A 187 11.14 -14.61 -1.99
C ARG A 187 10.95 -15.99 -2.62
N ALA A 188 10.20 -16.87 -1.96
CA ALA A 188 9.89 -18.21 -2.45
C ALA A 188 8.60 -18.24 -3.30
N GLY A 189 7.95 -17.08 -3.51
CA GLY A 189 6.72 -16.99 -4.28
C GLY A 189 5.47 -17.42 -3.50
N TYR A 190 5.49 -17.26 -2.17
CA TYR A 190 4.28 -17.40 -1.37
C TYR A 190 3.76 -16.04 -0.89
N ALA A 191 2.49 -15.79 -1.14
CA ALA A 191 1.73 -14.76 -0.44
C ALA A 191 1.31 -15.29 0.94
N TRP A 192 1.79 -14.67 2.01
CA TRP A 192 1.33 -14.89 3.37
C TRP A 192 0.09 -14.05 3.56
N VAL A 193 -1.06 -14.69 3.73
CA VAL A 193 -2.37 -14.05 3.78
C VAL A 193 -2.93 -14.18 5.19
N MET A 194 -3.26 -13.05 5.81
CA MET A 194 -3.97 -13.01 7.07
C MET A 194 -5.48 -13.00 6.83
N PHE A 195 -6.22 -13.86 7.54
CA PHE A 195 -7.69 -13.95 7.47
C PHE A 195 -8.39 -13.32 8.68
N ASN A 196 -9.68 -13.01 8.51
CA ASN A 196 -10.58 -12.53 9.54
C ASN A 196 -12.08 -12.74 9.16
N PRO A 197 -12.74 -13.86 9.52
CA PRO A 197 -12.32 -14.93 10.44
C PRO A 197 -11.64 -16.14 9.74
N PRO A 198 -10.91 -16.99 10.51
CA PRO A 198 -10.53 -16.80 11.92
C PRO A 198 -9.56 -15.62 12.06
N ALA A 199 -9.78 -14.79 13.08
CA ALA A 199 -9.08 -13.51 13.20
C ALA A 199 -7.58 -13.70 13.43
N GLY A 200 -6.77 -13.20 12.50
CA GLY A 200 -5.32 -13.18 12.63
C GLY A 200 -4.61 -14.45 12.18
N ASP A 201 -5.33 -15.43 11.64
CA ASP A 201 -4.70 -16.63 11.11
C ASP A 201 -3.98 -16.36 9.79
N ILE A 202 -2.79 -16.93 9.62
CA ILE A 202 -1.92 -16.67 8.47
C ILE A 202 -1.70 -17.96 7.71
N TRP A 203 -1.96 -17.92 6.40
CA TRP A 203 -1.74 -19.02 5.49
C TRP A 203 -0.80 -18.63 4.36
N LYS A 204 0.00 -19.59 3.88
CA LYS A 204 0.84 -19.40 2.70
C LYS A 204 0.04 -19.77 1.45
N VAL A 205 0.03 -18.90 0.45
CA VAL A 205 -0.65 -19.06 -0.83
C VAL A 205 0.40 -19.04 -1.93
N ASP A 206 0.46 -20.09 -2.75
CA ASP A 206 1.34 -20.12 -3.92
C ASP A 206 0.86 -19.08 -4.95
N VAL A 207 1.71 -18.11 -5.31
CA VAL A 207 1.31 -17.03 -6.24
C VAL A 207 1.09 -17.54 -7.67
N THR A 208 1.69 -18.68 -8.03
CA THR A 208 1.49 -19.34 -9.34
C THR A 208 0.22 -20.17 -9.35
N ASN A 209 -0.22 -20.67 -8.19
CA ASN A 209 -1.46 -21.42 -8.05
C ASN A 209 -2.20 -21.02 -6.77
N PRO A 210 -3.00 -19.93 -6.77
CA PRO A 210 -3.63 -19.43 -5.56
C PRO A 210 -4.61 -20.40 -4.88
N ALA A 211 -5.05 -21.45 -5.58
CA ALA A 211 -5.83 -22.52 -4.99
C ALA A 211 -5.00 -23.42 -4.04
N ASN A 212 -3.67 -23.43 -4.18
CA ASN A 212 -2.74 -24.15 -3.33
C ASN A 212 -2.35 -23.31 -2.11
N CYS A 213 -2.95 -23.63 -0.97
CA CYS A 213 -2.63 -23.01 0.31
C CYS A 213 -2.00 -24.02 1.29
N ILE A 214 -1.10 -23.53 2.12
CA ILE A 214 -0.42 -24.27 3.17
C ILE A 214 -0.67 -23.55 4.50
N ASP A 215 -1.14 -24.28 5.49
CA ASP A 215 -1.14 -23.84 6.89
C ASP A 215 0.30 -23.93 7.42
N PRO A 216 0.98 -22.81 7.70
CA PRO A 216 2.32 -22.87 8.26
C PRO A 216 2.32 -23.28 9.74
N GLY A 217 1.16 -23.30 10.41
CA GLY A 217 1.03 -23.51 11.85
C GLY A 217 1.17 -22.23 12.66
N TYR A 218 0.91 -21.07 12.05
CA TYR A 218 0.94 -19.79 12.76
C TYR A 218 -0.14 -19.76 13.84
N THR A 219 0.22 -19.37 15.06
CA THR A 219 -0.74 -19.21 16.16
C THR A 219 -1.19 -17.75 16.24
N PRO A 220 -2.49 -17.44 16.05
CA PRO A 220 -2.99 -16.06 16.17
C PRO A 220 -2.92 -15.51 17.59
N GLY A 221 -2.86 -14.18 17.73
CA GLY A 221 -2.95 -13.50 19.02
C GLY A 221 -1.68 -13.57 19.89
N GLN A 222 -0.56 -14.04 19.33
CA GLN A 222 0.74 -14.01 20.02
C GLN A 222 1.07 -12.58 20.47
N MET A 223 1.53 -12.43 21.70
CA MET A 223 1.85 -11.11 22.30
C MET A 223 0.68 -10.10 22.27
N GLY A 224 -0.57 -10.57 22.14
CA GLY A 224 -1.73 -9.70 21.99
C GLY A 224 -1.90 -9.10 20.58
N ALA A 225 -1.07 -9.51 19.62
CA ALA A 225 -1.18 -9.12 18.21
C ALA A 225 -2.10 -10.09 17.46
N THR A 226 -3.35 -9.68 17.26
CA THR A 226 -4.33 -10.47 16.48
C THR A 226 -4.32 -10.06 15.01
N LEU A 227 -4.50 -8.77 14.72
CA LEU A 227 -4.51 -8.24 13.36
C LEU A 227 -3.37 -7.26 13.19
N TYR A 228 -2.70 -7.29 12.04
CA TYR A 228 -1.66 -6.35 11.70
C TYR A 228 -1.49 -6.28 10.18
N GLY A 229 -1.20 -5.09 9.67
CA GLY A 229 -0.68 -4.95 8.32
C GLY A 229 0.74 -5.49 8.28
N MET A 230 1.17 -6.12 7.18
CA MET A 230 2.45 -6.85 7.16
C MET A 230 3.22 -6.76 5.84
N ALA A 231 4.54 -6.88 5.92
CA ALA A 231 5.44 -6.93 4.78
C ALA A 231 6.71 -7.73 5.07
N PHE A 232 7.20 -8.45 4.06
CA PHE A 232 8.57 -8.96 4.07
C PHE A 232 9.55 -7.84 3.75
N VAL A 233 10.66 -7.82 4.47
CA VAL A 233 11.74 -6.84 4.31
C VAL A 233 13.06 -7.59 4.34
N SER A 234 13.96 -7.30 3.41
CA SER A 234 15.30 -7.90 3.44
C SER A 234 16.07 -7.42 4.67
N LYS A 235 16.96 -8.25 5.20
CA LYS A 235 17.79 -7.84 6.35
C LYS A 235 18.66 -6.64 5.97
N ASP A 236 19.32 -6.69 4.82
CA ASP A 236 20.05 -5.57 4.20
C ASP A 236 20.48 -5.94 2.77
N ILE A 237 21.20 -5.04 2.09
CA ILE A 237 21.70 -5.25 0.72
C ILE A 237 22.74 -6.40 0.59
N PHE A 238 23.37 -6.82 1.69
CA PHE A 238 24.36 -7.90 1.73
C PHE A 238 23.78 -9.21 2.28
N ASN A 239 22.66 -9.13 3.00
CA ASN A 239 21.87 -10.23 3.52
C ASN A 239 20.42 -10.07 3.08
N THR A 240 20.13 -10.64 1.91
CA THR A 240 18.83 -10.58 1.24
C THR A 240 17.76 -11.45 1.90
N CYS A 241 18.11 -12.23 2.93
CA CYS A 241 17.14 -13.05 3.63
C CYS A 241 16.10 -12.15 4.30
N ASP A 242 14.83 -12.51 4.14
CA ASP A 242 13.73 -11.68 4.59
C ASP A 242 13.33 -11.95 6.04
N GLN A 243 12.68 -10.95 6.61
CA GLN A 243 11.98 -11.02 7.88
C GLN A 243 10.59 -10.41 7.68
N LEU A 244 9.55 -10.99 8.30
CA LEU A 244 8.20 -10.43 8.26
C LEU A 244 8.07 -9.36 9.36
N TYR A 245 7.55 -8.20 9.02
CA TYR A 245 7.26 -7.11 9.93
C TYR A 245 5.78 -6.76 9.90
N GLY A 246 5.28 -6.10 10.95
CA GLY A 246 3.90 -5.65 11.00
C GLY A 246 3.64 -4.48 11.93
N ASN A 247 2.46 -3.86 11.77
CA ASN A 247 1.90 -2.88 12.72
C ASN A 247 0.51 -3.32 13.19
N THR A 248 0.32 -3.40 14.50
CA THR A 248 -0.92 -3.94 15.09
C THR A 248 -2.15 -3.07 14.84
N TYR A 249 -3.28 -3.75 14.65
CA TYR A 249 -4.62 -3.20 14.74
C TYR A 249 -5.39 -3.89 15.87
N ASN A 250 -6.05 -3.11 16.72
CA ASN A 250 -6.75 -3.64 17.90
C ASN A 250 -8.11 -4.29 17.59
N GLY A 251 -8.58 -4.23 16.34
CA GLY A 251 -9.87 -4.82 15.94
C GLY A 251 -11.11 -3.98 16.33
N ILE A 252 -10.93 -2.80 16.94
CA ILE A 252 -12.01 -1.98 17.49
C ILE A 252 -12.02 -0.60 16.83
N GLY A 253 -13.19 -0.23 16.30
CA GLY A 253 -13.41 1.09 15.70
C GLY A 253 -12.87 1.17 14.28
N GLY A 254 -12.53 2.39 13.85
CA GLY A 254 -11.80 2.62 12.61
C GLY A 254 -10.29 2.72 12.86
N PHE A 255 -9.54 2.81 11.77
CA PHE A 255 -8.12 3.14 11.82
C PHE A 255 -7.91 4.52 12.45
N GLY A 256 -6.84 4.66 13.23
CA GLY A 256 -6.64 5.84 14.06
C GLY A 256 -5.19 6.16 14.33
N GLU A 257 -4.97 7.35 14.88
CA GLU A 257 -3.65 7.88 15.21
C GLU A 257 -3.64 8.46 16.63
N GLY A 258 -2.59 8.18 17.39
CA GLY A 258 -2.44 8.59 18.78
C GLY A 258 -1.18 8.01 19.40
N GLN A 259 -0.76 8.54 20.55
CA GLN A 259 0.45 8.03 21.21
C GLN A 259 0.29 6.56 21.61
N ASN A 260 1.22 5.70 21.20
CA ASN A 260 1.27 4.27 21.52
C ASN A 260 -0.02 3.51 21.14
N PHE A 261 -0.63 3.88 20.00
CA PHE A 261 -1.91 3.30 19.61
C PHE A 261 -1.76 1.91 18.98
N GLY A 262 -0.61 1.64 18.38
CA GLY A 262 -0.22 0.33 17.86
C GLY A 262 1.16 -0.08 18.33
N ASN A 263 1.60 -1.23 17.87
CA ASN A 263 2.93 -1.77 18.09
C ASN A 263 3.53 -2.20 16.75
N PHE A 264 4.80 -1.86 16.57
CA PHE A 264 5.64 -2.43 15.53
C PHE A 264 6.14 -3.78 16.01
N LEU A 265 6.00 -4.79 15.16
CA LEU A 265 6.34 -6.16 15.48
C LEU A 265 7.12 -6.81 14.35
N THR A 266 7.71 -7.95 14.67
CA THR A 266 8.28 -8.87 13.70
C THR A 266 7.79 -10.29 13.92
N VAL A 267 7.75 -11.07 12.85
CA VAL A 267 7.45 -12.51 12.86
C VAL A 267 8.61 -13.24 12.20
N ASP A 268 9.23 -14.14 12.95
CA ASP A 268 10.25 -15.03 12.41
C ASP A 268 9.58 -16.05 11.46
N PRO A 269 9.94 -16.07 10.16
CA PRO A 269 9.26 -16.93 9.19
C PRO A 269 9.55 -18.43 9.37
N ASP A 270 10.60 -18.80 10.11
CA ASP A 270 11.00 -20.20 10.31
C ASP A 270 10.27 -20.83 11.50
N ASN A 271 10.08 -20.08 12.59
CA ASN A 271 9.45 -20.57 13.81
C ASN A 271 8.10 -19.90 14.14
N LEU A 272 7.69 -18.92 13.35
CA LEU A 272 6.40 -18.22 13.42
C LEU A 272 6.17 -17.45 14.74
N SER A 273 7.25 -17.14 15.45
CA SER A 273 7.18 -16.39 16.71
C SER A 273 7.06 -14.89 16.48
N VAL A 274 6.14 -14.26 17.21
CA VAL A 274 5.95 -12.80 17.19
C VAL A 274 6.79 -12.14 18.29
N SER A 275 7.48 -11.06 17.93
CA SER A 275 8.16 -10.16 18.88
C SER A 275 7.67 -8.72 18.69
N ILE A 276 7.35 -8.04 19.79
CA ILE A 276 7.05 -6.60 19.79
C ILE A 276 8.37 -5.84 19.88
N LEU A 277 8.61 -4.95 18.92
CA LEU A 277 9.85 -4.18 18.80
C LEU A 277 9.71 -2.78 19.43
N GLY A 278 8.53 -2.17 19.33
CA GLY A 278 8.24 -0.89 19.96
C GLY A 278 6.84 -0.37 19.67
N PRO A 279 6.40 0.66 20.39
CA PRO A 279 5.10 1.29 20.13
C PRO A 279 5.13 2.13 18.85
N THR A 280 3.98 2.24 18.18
CA THR A 280 3.74 3.13 17.04
C THR A 280 2.58 4.07 17.34
N THR A 281 2.39 5.09 16.50
CA THR A 281 1.25 6.01 16.66
C THR A 281 -0.01 5.55 15.93
N PHE A 282 0.04 4.45 15.16
CA PHE A 282 -1.07 4.03 14.31
C PHE A 282 -1.80 2.80 14.87
N ASN A 283 -3.11 2.93 15.12
CA ASN A 283 -3.99 1.78 15.34
C ASN A 283 -4.41 1.21 13.98
N GLY A 284 -3.61 0.28 13.48
CA GLY A 284 -3.70 -0.24 12.12
C GLY A 284 -2.94 0.65 11.12
N ALA A 285 -1.95 0.05 10.48
CA ALA A 285 -1.23 0.59 9.33
C ALA A 285 -0.82 -0.61 8.47
N GLU A 286 -0.81 -0.42 7.16
CA GLU A 286 -0.24 -1.41 6.25
C GLU A 286 1.26 -1.18 6.15
N LEU A 287 2.02 -2.23 5.83
CA LEU A 287 3.47 -2.15 5.67
C LEU A 287 3.88 -2.51 4.24
N THR A 288 5.03 -1.99 3.83
CA THR A 288 5.76 -2.49 2.66
C THR A 288 7.26 -2.47 2.95
N GLY A 289 8.00 -3.34 2.30
CA GLY A 289 9.43 -3.54 2.49
C GLY A 289 10.18 -3.48 1.17
N THR A 290 11.50 -3.30 1.26
CA THR A 290 12.37 -3.19 0.09
C THR A 290 13.51 -4.21 0.14
N GLY A 291 14.11 -4.49 -1.03
CA GLY A 291 15.29 -5.36 -1.15
C GLY A 291 16.57 -4.80 -0.52
N ASP A 292 16.67 -3.47 -0.35
CA ASP A 292 17.75 -2.83 0.41
C ASP A 292 17.49 -2.75 1.92
N GLY A 293 16.36 -3.28 2.37
CA GLY A 293 16.05 -3.45 3.78
C GLY A 293 15.45 -2.23 4.47
N ARG A 294 14.74 -1.37 3.74
CA ARG A 294 13.89 -0.33 4.34
C ARG A 294 12.48 -0.87 4.56
N VAL A 295 11.81 -0.35 5.59
CA VAL A 295 10.42 -0.68 5.90
C VAL A 295 9.63 0.61 6.00
N PHE A 296 8.44 0.59 5.39
CA PHE A 296 7.55 1.73 5.39
C PHE A 296 6.18 1.35 5.95
N MET A 297 5.50 2.33 6.53
CA MET A 297 4.12 2.23 6.98
C MET A 297 3.24 3.21 6.23
N PHE A 298 2.03 2.78 5.90
CA PHE A 298 0.95 3.65 5.44
C PHE A 298 -0.18 3.63 6.49
N GLY A 299 -0.41 4.78 7.11
CA GLY A 299 -1.37 4.90 8.21
C GLY A 299 -1.71 6.35 8.57
N GLY A 300 -2.36 6.55 9.71
CA GLY A 300 -2.68 7.86 10.25
C GLY A 300 -3.98 8.49 9.74
N VAL A 301 -4.28 9.69 10.22
CA VAL A 301 -5.54 10.41 9.90
C VAL A 301 -5.27 11.85 9.47
N ASN A 302 -6.02 12.32 8.45
CA ASN A 302 -6.14 13.72 8.02
C ASN A 302 -4.80 14.52 7.90
N PRO A 303 -3.95 14.24 6.90
CA PRO A 303 -4.04 13.16 5.92
C PRO A 303 -3.41 11.87 6.41
N ALA A 304 -3.54 10.82 5.59
CA ALA A 304 -2.71 9.63 5.76
C ALA A 304 -1.23 9.99 5.55
N LYS A 305 -0.34 9.14 6.07
CA LYS A 305 1.11 9.36 6.14
C LYS A 305 1.83 8.15 5.58
N LEU A 306 2.88 8.42 4.83
CA LEU A 306 3.95 7.47 4.53
C LEU A 306 5.04 7.67 5.59
N VAL A 307 5.48 6.60 6.23
CA VAL A 307 6.47 6.66 7.30
C VAL A 307 7.56 5.65 7.05
N GLU A 308 8.81 6.07 6.97
CA GLU A 308 9.96 5.15 7.06
C GLU A 308 10.25 4.83 8.51
N VAL A 309 10.52 3.57 8.83
CA VAL A 309 10.63 3.11 10.21
C VAL A 309 11.94 2.34 10.43
N ASP A 310 12.57 2.54 11.59
CA ASP A 310 13.71 1.76 12.04
C ASP A 310 13.24 0.33 12.39
N LYS A 311 13.73 -0.64 11.61
CA LYS A 311 13.42 -2.07 11.75
C LYS A 311 13.78 -2.64 13.12
N ALA A 312 14.69 -2.03 13.87
CA ALA A 312 15.13 -2.56 15.15
C ALA A 312 14.13 -2.27 16.28
N ASN A 313 13.38 -1.16 16.20
CA ASN A 313 12.64 -0.63 17.34
C ASN A 313 11.32 0.08 16.99
N GLY A 314 10.97 0.24 15.72
CA GLY A 314 9.73 0.89 15.29
C GLY A 314 9.76 2.42 15.34
N GLN A 315 10.91 3.06 15.60
CA GLN A 315 11.03 4.51 15.60
C GLN A 315 10.89 5.07 14.19
N TYR A 316 10.22 6.21 14.07
CA TYR A 316 10.02 6.86 12.78
C TYR A 316 11.32 7.56 12.35
N ILE A 317 11.80 7.21 11.16
CA ILE A 317 12.96 7.81 10.52
C ILE A 317 12.53 9.04 9.73
N ASP A 318 11.49 8.88 8.91
CA ASP A 318 10.90 9.95 8.10
C ASP A 318 9.37 9.84 8.11
N VAL A 319 8.69 10.99 8.03
CA VAL A 319 7.23 11.08 8.04
C VAL A 319 6.79 12.04 6.95
N THR A 320 6.13 11.52 5.93
CA THR A 320 5.61 12.27 4.80
C THR A 320 4.08 12.29 4.83
N PRO A 321 3.44 13.45 5.09
CA PRO A 321 1.99 13.62 4.94
C PRO A 321 1.58 13.53 3.47
N LEU A 322 0.59 12.69 3.15
CA LEU A 322 0.19 12.39 1.77
C LEU A 322 -0.93 13.31 1.27
N GLY A 323 -0.78 14.62 1.48
CA GLY A 323 -1.64 15.65 0.88
C GLY A 323 -3.14 15.42 1.09
N ASN A 324 -3.86 15.04 0.03
CA ASN A 324 -5.30 14.79 0.03
C ASN A 324 -5.67 13.30 0.14
N LEU A 325 -4.69 12.40 0.24
CA LEU A 325 -4.92 10.98 0.41
C LEU A 325 -5.28 10.69 1.87
N ASN A 326 -6.43 10.05 2.04
CA ASN A 326 -6.94 9.60 3.33
C ASN A 326 -7.08 8.08 3.31
N LEU A 327 -7.02 7.46 4.49
CA LEU A 327 -7.38 6.06 4.64
C LEU A 327 -8.87 5.86 4.35
N THR A 328 -9.18 4.67 3.85
CA THR A 328 -10.53 4.18 3.58
C THR A 328 -10.80 2.92 4.42
N ASN A 329 -11.99 2.29 4.31
CA ASN A 329 -12.27 1.08 5.09
C ASN A 329 -11.45 -0.13 4.64
N ALA A 330 -11.07 -0.14 3.37
CA ALA A 330 -10.09 -1.05 2.81
C ALA A 330 -8.95 -0.22 2.23
N PHE A 331 -7.73 -0.48 2.65
CA PHE A 331 -6.55 0.14 2.07
C PHE A 331 -5.37 -0.82 2.10
N ALA A 332 -4.46 -0.62 1.16
CA ALA A 332 -3.17 -1.27 1.11
C ALA A 332 -2.18 -0.36 0.40
N PHE A 333 -0.90 -0.68 0.47
CA PHE A 333 0.10 0.00 -0.35
C PHE A 333 1.30 -0.91 -0.57
N ALA A 334 2.08 -0.61 -1.60
CA ALA A 334 3.33 -1.29 -1.86
C ALA A 334 4.36 -0.32 -2.41
N PHE A 335 5.61 -0.60 -2.08
CA PHE A 335 6.77 0.01 -2.74
C PHE A 335 7.14 -0.81 -3.98
N PHE A 336 7.46 -0.16 -5.09
CA PHE A 336 7.91 -0.83 -6.31
C PHE A 336 8.77 0.12 -7.14
N ALA A 337 9.96 -0.32 -7.53
CA ALA A 337 10.85 0.39 -8.44
C ALA A 337 11.13 1.86 -8.07
N GLY A 338 11.29 2.16 -6.78
CA GLY A 338 11.57 3.52 -6.29
C GLY A 338 10.34 4.29 -5.81
N ASP A 339 9.14 3.83 -6.14
CA ASP A 339 7.88 4.53 -5.91
C ASP A 339 6.91 3.82 -4.96
N PHE A 340 5.86 4.53 -4.55
CA PHE A 340 4.76 3.96 -3.77
C PHE A 340 3.45 3.96 -4.52
N TYR A 341 2.71 2.86 -4.38
CA TYR A 341 1.38 2.68 -4.94
C TYR A 341 0.40 2.42 -3.81
N PHE A 342 -0.56 3.32 -3.65
CA PHE A 342 -1.59 3.28 -2.63
C PHE A 342 -2.90 2.80 -3.23
N PHE A 343 -3.48 1.77 -2.62
CA PHE A 343 -4.75 1.19 -2.99
C PHE A 343 -5.78 1.61 -1.96
N THR A 344 -6.73 2.46 -2.34
CA THR A 344 -7.81 2.96 -1.47
C THR A 344 -9.14 2.86 -2.18
N GLU A 345 -10.26 2.86 -1.46
CA GLU A 345 -11.59 2.78 -2.06
C GLU A 345 -11.88 4.02 -2.94
N SER A 346 -12.40 3.81 -4.16
CA SER A 346 -12.60 4.89 -5.14
C SER A 346 -13.85 5.73 -4.90
N GLY A 347 -14.88 5.13 -4.29
CA GLY A 347 -16.19 5.74 -4.07
C GLY A 347 -16.72 5.59 -2.64
N GLY A 348 -15.85 5.33 -1.67
CA GLY A 348 -16.21 5.14 -0.26
C GLY A 348 -16.41 3.66 0.14
N PRO A 349 -16.96 3.40 1.34
CA PRO A 349 -17.04 2.07 1.94
C PRO A 349 -17.64 1.00 1.03
N GLY A 350 -16.91 -0.09 0.84
CA GLY A 350 -17.31 -1.25 0.05
C GLY A 350 -17.11 -1.10 -1.46
N SER A 351 -16.65 0.06 -1.94
CA SER A 351 -16.36 0.24 -3.37
C SER A 351 -15.06 -0.44 -3.78
N LYS A 352 -14.87 -0.62 -5.10
CA LYS A 352 -13.60 -1.09 -5.65
C LYS A 352 -12.49 -0.08 -5.37
N SER A 353 -11.25 -0.54 -5.40
CA SER A 353 -10.12 0.35 -5.16
C SER A 353 -9.79 1.22 -6.37
N LYS A 354 -9.11 2.34 -6.11
CA LYS A 354 -8.30 3.11 -7.05
C LYS A 354 -6.83 2.94 -6.69
N VAL A 355 -5.94 3.27 -7.62
CA VAL A 355 -4.49 3.32 -7.43
C VAL A 355 -4.05 4.77 -7.46
N THR A 356 -3.38 5.19 -6.39
CA THR A 356 -2.67 6.47 -6.30
C THR A 356 -1.18 6.18 -6.29
N HIS A 357 -0.44 6.74 -7.23
CA HIS A 357 1.01 6.63 -7.34
C HIS A 357 1.65 7.85 -6.67
N TYR A 358 2.75 7.60 -5.97
CA TYR A 358 3.61 8.61 -5.39
C TYR A 358 5.01 8.44 -5.96
N ASP A 359 5.41 9.40 -6.80
CA ASP A 359 6.75 9.51 -7.38
C ASP A 359 7.72 9.89 -6.26
N TYR A 360 8.29 8.88 -5.61
CA TYR A 360 9.07 9.08 -4.39
C TYR A 360 10.54 9.31 -4.69
N ASP A 361 11.02 8.78 -5.81
CA ASP A 361 12.39 8.93 -6.27
C ASP A 361 12.60 10.12 -7.20
N ASP A 362 11.53 10.87 -7.55
CA ASP A 362 11.57 12.03 -8.46
C ASP A 362 12.08 11.60 -9.84
N SER A 363 11.56 10.47 -10.33
CA SER A 363 11.98 9.84 -11.59
C SER A 363 11.82 10.75 -12.81
N ASP A 364 10.84 11.66 -12.79
CA ASP A 364 10.64 12.65 -13.86
C ASP A 364 11.58 13.88 -13.75
N ASN A 365 12.38 13.95 -12.68
CA ASN A 365 13.34 15.00 -12.34
C ASN A 365 12.71 16.41 -12.32
N ASN A 366 11.44 16.53 -11.94
CA ASN A 366 10.78 17.81 -11.80
C ASN A 366 11.07 18.50 -10.45
N GLY A 367 11.73 17.79 -9.52
CA GLY A 367 12.12 18.28 -8.20
C GLY A 367 11.01 18.18 -7.15
N ILE A 368 9.91 17.48 -7.46
CA ILE A 368 8.70 17.37 -6.66
C ILE A 368 8.26 15.91 -6.62
N LYS A 369 8.01 15.41 -5.41
CA LYS A 369 7.40 14.09 -5.24
C LYS A 369 5.90 14.19 -5.47
N ASP A 370 5.44 13.76 -6.66
CA ASP A 370 4.06 13.92 -7.09
C ASP A 370 3.15 12.79 -6.62
N LEU A 371 1.96 13.15 -6.13
CA LEU A 371 0.91 12.21 -5.72
C LEU A 371 -0.25 12.25 -6.70
N THR A 372 -0.40 11.21 -7.52
CA THR A 372 -1.34 11.19 -8.65
C THR A 372 -2.23 9.95 -8.66
N VAL A 373 -3.52 10.11 -9.00
CA VAL A 373 -4.40 8.96 -9.21
C VAL A 373 -4.15 8.43 -10.62
N VAL A 374 -3.47 7.29 -10.71
CA VAL A 374 -3.13 6.65 -12.00
C VAL A 374 -4.21 5.70 -12.47
N ASN A 375 -5.00 5.11 -11.57
CA ASN A 375 -6.12 4.23 -11.93
C ASN A 375 -7.33 4.47 -11.04
N MET A 376 -8.47 4.81 -11.62
CA MET A 376 -9.69 5.05 -10.84
C MET A 376 -10.49 3.78 -10.53
N ASN A 377 -10.25 2.69 -11.25
CA ASN A 377 -11.14 1.53 -11.30
C ASN A 377 -10.36 0.20 -11.26
N ALA A 378 -9.81 -0.16 -10.11
CA ALA A 378 -9.31 -1.52 -9.90
C ALA A 378 -10.47 -2.53 -10.07
N PRO A 379 -10.18 -3.79 -10.47
CA PRO A 379 -11.23 -4.80 -10.66
C PRO A 379 -11.86 -5.27 -9.34
N ILE A 380 -11.17 -5.05 -8.21
CA ILE A 380 -11.51 -5.56 -6.87
C ILE A 380 -11.39 -4.46 -5.81
N ARG A 381 -11.91 -4.73 -4.61
CA ARG A 381 -11.61 -3.96 -3.40
C ARG A 381 -10.39 -4.58 -2.72
N ILE A 382 -9.30 -3.84 -2.67
CA ILE A 382 -7.97 -4.30 -2.22
C ILE A 382 -7.82 -4.03 -0.72
N VAL A 383 -7.44 -5.08 0.03
CA VAL A 383 -7.16 -5.03 1.49
C VAL A 383 -5.73 -5.43 1.84
N GLY A 384 -5.00 -6.04 0.90
CA GLY A 384 -3.58 -6.35 1.08
C GLY A 384 -2.82 -6.07 -0.21
N ALA A 385 -1.59 -5.60 -0.09
CA ALA A 385 -0.68 -5.43 -1.21
C ALA A 385 0.72 -5.79 -0.72
N GLY A 386 1.44 -6.57 -1.53
CA GLY A 386 2.76 -7.05 -1.18
C GLY A 386 3.64 -7.14 -2.42
N VAL A 387 4.89 -6.76 -2.25
CA VAL A 387 5.97 -7.09 -3.17
C VAL A 387 6.88 -8.10 -2.51
N SER A 388 7.45 -8.98 -3.31
CA SER A 388 8.62 -9.73 -2.86
C SER A 388 9.79 -8.76 -2.75
N THR A 389 10.75 -9.01 -1.87
CA THR A 389 12.00 -8.23 -1.82
C THR A 389 12.91 -8.51 -3.03
N CYS A 390 12.49 -9.42 -3.91
CA CYS A 390 13.01 -9.61 -5.25
C CYS A 390 12.63 -8.48 -6.23
N ALA A 391 11.61 -7.69 -5.90
CA ALA A 391 11.19 -6.56 -6.71
C ALA A 391 12.28 -5.49 -6.76
N PRO A 392 12.38 -4.75 -7.88
CA PRO A 392 13.30 -3.64 -8.02
C PRO A 392 13.05 -2.62 -6.91
N PHE A 393 14.14 -2.16 -6.28
CA PHE A 393 14.09 -1.08 -5.30
C PHE A 393 14.76 0.22 -5.76
N LEU A 394 15.36 0.18 -6.94
CA LEU A 394 15.88 1.34 -7.63
C LEU A 394 14.89 1.78 -8.72
N PRO A 395 14.90 3.06 -9.09
CA PRO A 395 14.15 3.58 -10.24
C PRO A 395 14.36 2.72 -11.49
N GLN A 396 13.32 2.54 -12.29
CA GLN A 396 13.36 1.84 -13.59
C GLN A 396 13.27 2.76 -14.80
#